data_AF-A0A4Z2EG58-F1
#
_entry.id   AF-A0A4Z2EG58-F1
#
_cell.length_a   1.000
_cell.length_b   1.000
_cell.length_c   1.000
_cell.angle_alpha   90.00
_cell.angle_beta   90.00
_cell.angle_gamma   90.00
#
_symmetry.space_group_name_H-M   'P 1'
#
loop_
_entity.id
_entity.type
_entity.pdbx_description
1 polymer ?
#
loop_
_entity_poly.entity_id
_entity_poly.type
_entity_poly.pdbx_seq_one_letter_code
_entity_poly.pdbx_strand_id
1 'polypeptide(L)'
;MEHLYTEKMVEDCELRLLELQYFISRDWKLDPVLYHKCQGDAARLCHTHGWNQTGELMPPGAVFSCLYRHAYRTEEQGRRLSRDCKVEVQRILHQRALDVKLDPDLQKRCMTDLGKWCSEKTDAGQELECLQDHLEDLVSACREVVGNLTELESEDVQIDALLVRACEPVTQAYCHVSP
;
A
#
# COMPACT_ATOMS: atom_id res chain seq x y z
N MET A 1 8.39 -9.00 7.54
CA MET A 1 7.72 -7.70 7.79
C MET A 1 6.42 -7.80 8.56
N GLU A 2 5.72 -8.94 8.60
CA GLU A 2 4.36 -9.05 9.18
C GLU A 2 4.21 -8.67 10.66
N HIS A 3 5.32 -8.47 11.39
CA HIS A 3 5.30 -8.12 12.82
C HIS A 3 5.88 -6.73 13.12
N LEU A 4 6.04 -5.88 12.10
CA LEU A 4 6.74 -4.59 12.21
C LEU A 4 6.16 -3.67 13.29
N TYR A 5 4.84 -3.68 13.47
CA TYR A 5 4.13 -2.79 14.41
C TYR A 5 3.51 -3.54 15.60
N THR A 6 4.08 -4.69 15.96
CA THR A 6 3.63 -5.48 17.12
C THR A 6 4.37 -5.04 18.38
N GLU A 7 3.75 -5.20 19.55
CA GLU A 7 4.39 -4.90 20.86
C GLU A 7 5.68 -5.68 21.12
N LYS A 8 5.94 -6.74 20.34
CA LYS A 8 7.16 -7.56 20.43
C LYS A 8 8.32 -7.00 19.61
N MET A 9 8.07 -6.04 18.72
CA MET A 9 9.11 -5.42 17.90
C MET A 9 9.91 -4.44 18.75
N VAL A 10 11.24 -4.51 18.67
CA VAL A 10 12.15 -3.56 19.32
C VAL A 10 12.52 -2.44 18.35
N GLU A 11 12.66 -1.22 18.86
CA GLU A 11 12.88 0.01 18.09
C GLU A 11 14.03 -0.11 17.06
N ASP A 12 15.19 -0.62 17.48
CA ASP A 12 16.34 -0.79 16.58
C ASP A 12 16.04 -1.74 15.41
N CYS A 13 15.29 -2.81 15.65
CA CYS A 13 14.92 -3.76 14.62
C CYS A 13 13.86 -3.17 13.69
N GLU A 14 12.88 -2.47 14.26
CA GLU A 14 11.83 -1.78 13.52
C GLU A 14 12.43 -0.76 12.54
N LEU A 15 13.34 0.09 13.01
CA LEU A 15 14.01 1.09 12.18
C LEU A 15 14.73 0.45 10.99
N ARG A 16 15.50 -0.62 11.21
CA ARG A 16 16.24 -1.31 10.14
C ARG A 16 15.32 -2.01 9.16
N LEU A 17 14.20 -2.56 9.64
CA LEU A 17 13.20 -3.17 8.76
C LEU A 17 12.47 -2.13 7.92
N LEU A 18 12.16 -0.95 8.48
CA LEU A 18 11.56 0.17 7.75
C LEU A 18 12.49 0.70 6.65
N GLU A 19 13.81 0.78 6.91
CA GLU A 19 14.81 1.15 5.89
C GLU A 19 14.78 0.18 4.69
N LEU A 20 14.67 -1.12 4.93
CA LEU A 20 14.55 -2.11 3.86
C LEU A 20 13.20 -2.00 3.13
N GLN A 21 12.12 -1.84 3.89
CA GLN A 21 10.76 -1.74 3.35
C GLN A 21 10.58 -0.50 2.48
N TYR A 22 11.29 0.58 2.80
CA TYR A 22 11.38 1.75 1.96
C TYR A 22 11.85 1.36 0.55
N PHE A 23 12.96 0.62 0.39
CA PHE A 23 13.40 0.22 -0.95
C PHE A 23 12.43 -0.75 -1.63
N ILE A 24 11.92 -1.73 -0.87
CA ILE A 24 11.00 -2.76 -1.39
C ILE A 24 9.72 -2.14 -1.96
N SER A 25 9.16 -1.13 -1.29
CA SER A 25 7.92 -0.49 -1.71
C SER A 25 8.03 0.34 -3.01
N ARG A 26 9.24 0.71 -3.44
CA ARG A 26 9.49 1.44 -4.71
C ARG A 26 9.69 0.51 -5.90
N ASP A 27 10.10 -0.73 -5.67
CA ASP A 27 10.26 -1.72 -6.72
C ASP A 27 9.63 -3.06 -6.31
N TRP A 28 8.46 -3.35 -6.89
CA TRP A 28 7.69 -4.57 -6.63
C TRP A 28 8.50 -5.86 -6.87
N LYS A 29 9.58 -5.83 -7.66
CA LYS A 29 10.47 -6.99 -7.87
C LYS A 29 11.31 -7.32 -6.63
N LEU A 30 11.48 -6.35 -5.73
CA LEU A 30 12.22 -6.52 -4.49
C LEU A 30 11.36 -7.18 -3.39
N ASP A 31 10.06 -7.36 -3.61
CA ASP A 31 9.21 -8.24 -2.80
C ASP A 31 9.08 -9.60 -3.49
N PRO A 32 9.80 -10.66 -3.03
CA PRO A 32 9.82 -11.94 -3.72
C PRO A 32 8.45 -12.64 -3.76
N VAL A 33 7.62 -12.43 -2.73
CA VAL A 33 6.31 -13.07 -2.62
C VAL A 33 5.35 -12.42 -3.61
N LEU A 34 5.24 -11.09 -3.56
CA LEU A 34 4.44 -10.32 -4.52
C LEU A 34 4.89 -10.64 -5.95
N TYR A 35 6.19 -10.61 -6.21
CA TYR A 35 6.73 -10.92 -7.52
C TYR A 35 6.30 -12.30 -8.02
N HIS A 36 6.54 -13.34 -7.22
CA HIS A 36 6.26 -14.72 -7.62
C HIS A 36 4.76 -14.93 -7.87
N LYS A 37 3.90 -14.35 -7.04
CA LYS A 37 2.44 -14.49 -7.13
C LYS A 37 1.83 -13.62 -8.24
N CYS A 38 2.42 -12.47 -8.57
CA CYS A 38 1.84 -11.51 -9.50
C CYS A 38 2.51 -11.44 -10.88
N GLN A 39 3.68 -12.03 -11.10
CA GLN A 39 4.40 -11.90 -12.39
C GLN A 39 3.59 -12.32 -13.63
N GLY A 40 2.76 -13.36 -13.51
CA GLY A 40 1.89 -13.80 -14.61
C GLY A 40 0.79 -12.79 -14.92
N ASP A 41 0.21 -12.20 -13.88
CA ASP A 41 -0.81 -11.15 -14.02
C ASP A 41 -0.22 -9.84 -14.52
N ALA A 42 0.96 -9.45 -14.04
CA ALA A 42 1.69 -8.29 -14.52
C ALA A 42 1.99 -8.40 -16.02
N ALA A 43 2.46 -9.55 -16.49
CA ALA A 43 2.71 -9.77 -17.91
C ALA A 43 1.43 -9.69 -18.74
N ARG A 44 0.33 -10.26 -18.21
CA ARG A 44 -0.95 -10.45 -18.92
C ARG A 44 -1.84 -9.20 -18.93
N LEU A 45 -1.77 -8.37 -17.89
CA LEU A 45 -2.67 -7.23 -17.65
C LEU A 45 -1.94 -5.89 -17.73
N CYS A 46 -0.69 -5.85 -17.30
CA CYS A 46 0.11 -4.62 -17.22
C CYS A 46 1.17 -4.56 -18.33
N HIS A 47 1.11 -5.48 -19.29
CA HIS A 47 1.97 -5.54 -20.48
C HIS A 47 3.47 -5.51 -20.17
N THR A 48 3.88 -6.14 -19.06
CA THR A 48 5.30 -6.25 -18.67
C THR A 48 6.03 -7.36 -19.46
N HIS A 49 5.83 -7.44 -20.77
CA HIS A 49 6.46 -8.46 -21.61
C HIS A 49 7.95 -8.14 -21.78
N GLY A 50 8.84 -9.00 -21.27
CA GLY A 50 10.29 -8.89 -21.47
C GLY A 50 11.00 -8.02 -20.44
N TRP A 51 11.58 -8.69 -19.44
CA TRP A 51 12.31 -8.14 -18.29
C TRP A 51 13.48 -7.20 -18.64
N ASN A 52 14.01 -7.24 -19.86
CA ASN A 52 15.18 -6.43 -20.23
C ASN A 52 14.83 -4.98 -20.64
N GLN A 53 13.54 -4.67 -20.88
CA GLN A 53 13.12 -3.35 -21.40
C GLN A 53 12.43 -2.48 -20.34
N THR A 54 12.07 -3.05 -19.19
CA THR A 54 11.32 -2.35 -18.12
C THR A 54 12.10 -1.23 -17.43
N GLY A 55 13.44 -1.18 -17.58
CA GLY A 55 14.27 -0.15 -16.97
C GLY A 55 14.05 1.26 -17.55
N GLU A 56 13.59 1.37 -18.80
CA GLU A 56 13.43 2.66 -19.48
C GLU A 56 11.96 3.06 -19.72
N LEU A 57 11.03 2.10 -19.77
CA LEU A 57 9.67 2.36 -20.28
C LEU A 57 8.61 2.68 -19.22
N MET A 58 8.82 2.32 -17.93
CA MET A 58 7.79 2.48 -16.90
C MET A 58 8.28 3.20 -15.65
N PRO A 59 7.52 4.18 -15.13
CA PRO A 59 7.82 4.82 -13.84
C PRO A 59 7.90 3.79 -12.70
N PRO A 60 8.75 4.04 -11.67
CA PRO A 60 8.70 3.29 -10.43
C PRO A 60 7.26 3.24 -9.87
N GLY A 61 6.83 2.07 -9.41
CA GLY A 61 5.47 1.86 -8.90
C GLY A 61 4.38 1.63 -9.95
N ALA A 62 4.60 1.88 -11.25
CA ALA A 62 3.56 1.77 -12.28
C ALA A 62 2.96 0.35 -12.40
N VAL A 63 3.78 -0.69 -12.23
CA VAL A 63 3.29 -2.08 -12.23
C VAL A 63 2.35 -2.32 -11.06
N PHE A 64 2.73 -1.87 -9.86
CA PHE A 64 1.88 -2.04 -8.68
C PHE A 64 0.56 -1.27 -8.83
N SER A 65 0.59 -0.02 -9.28
CA SER A 65 -0.61 0.77 -9.54
C SER A 65 -1.54 0.12 -10.59
N CYS A 66 -0.96 -0.56 -11.59
CA CYS A 66 -1.73 -1.34 -12.54
C CYS A 66 -2.37 -2.59 -11.89
N LEU A 67 -1.58 -3.42 -11.20
CA LEU A 67 -2.07 -4.61 -10.49
C LEU A 67 -3.19 -4.23 -9.52
N TYR A 68 -2.96 -3.17 -8.74
CA TYR A 68 -3.92 -2.54 -7.86
C TYR A 68 -5.26 -2.27 -8.55
N ARG A 69 -5.25 -1.54 -9.68
CA ARG A 69 -6.47 -1.23 -10.43
C ARG A 69 -7.20 -2.50 -10.89
N HIS A 70 -6.49 -3.58 -11.17
CA HIS A 70 -7.08 -4.87 -11.57
C HIS A 70 -7.57 -5.73 -10.39
N ALA A 71 -7.14 -5.47 -9.15
CA ALA A 71 -7.58 -6.18 -7.95
C ALA A 71 -9.06 -5.89 -7.61
N TYR A 72 -9.51 -4.68 -7.95
CA TYR A 72 -10.82 -4.11 -7.58
C TYR A 72 -11.78 -3.93 -8.76
N ARG A 73 -11.41 -4.37 -9.98
CA ARG A 73 -12.35 -4.38 -11.10
C ARG A 73 -13.55 -5.30 -10.85
N THR A 74 -14.72 -4.83 -11.25
CA THR A 74 -15.91 -5.66 -11.46
C THR A 74 -15.77 -6.53 -12.70
N GLU A 75 -16.60 -7.56 -12.84
CA GLU A 75 -16.57 -8.42 -14.04
C GLU A 75 -16.84 -7.64 -15.33
N GLU A 76 -17.69 -6.62 -15.26
CA GLU A 76 -18.03 -5.74 -16.38
C GLU A 76 -16.87 -4.81 -16.77
N GLN A 77 -16.04 -4.40 -15.81
CA GLN A 77 -14.87 -3.55 -16.04
C GLN A 77 -13.67 -4.30 -16.65
N GLY A 78 -13.77 -5.62 -16.81
CA GLY A 78 -12.83 -6.45 -17.55
C GLY A 78 -12.02 -7.44 -16.71
N ARG A 79 -10.81 -7.77 -17.16
CA ARG A 79 -10.02 -8.87 -16.59
C ARG A 79 -9.52 -8.53 -15.18
N ARG A 80 -9.70 -9.47 -14.26
CA ARG A 80 -9.28 -9.38 -12.84
C ARG A 80 -7.93 -10.08 -12.60
N LEU A 81 -7.34 -9.80 -11.45
CA LEU A 81 -6.20 -10.55 -10.91
C LEU A 81 -6.60 -11.98 -10.54
N SER A 82 -5.61 -12.86 -10.51
CA SER A 82 -5.71 -14.14 -9.81
C SER A 82 -5.92 -13.93 -8.31
N ARG A 83 -6.52 -14.92 -7.63
CA ARG A 83 -6.73 -14.88 -6.17
C ARG A 83 -5.42 -14.62 -5.43
N ASP A 84 -4.38 -15.39 -5.78
CA ASP A 84 -3.06 -15.29 -5.18
C ASP A 84 -2.44 -13.89 -5.36
N CYS A 85 -2.47 -13.32 -6.56
CA CYS A 85 -1.95 -11.97 -6.77
C CYS A 85 -2.79 -10.92 -6.05
N LYS A 86 -4.13 -11.06 -6.01
CA LYS A 86 -5.01 -10.13 -5.29
C LYS A 86 -4.68 -10.09 -3.80
N VAL A 87 -4.45 -11.24 -3.16
CA VAL A 87 -4.06 -11.32 -1.74
C VAL A 87 -2.75 -10.56 -1.49
N GLU A 88 -1.74 -10.76 -2.34
CA GLU A 88 -0.47 -10.04 -2.19
C GLU A 88 -0.60 -8.54 -2.45
N VAL A 89 -1.43 -8.12 -3.41
CA VAL A 89 -1.73 -6.70 -3.62
C VAL A 89 -2.38 -6.09 -2.38
N GLN A 90 -3.35 -6.78 -1.77
CA GLN A 90 -3.99 -6.35 -0.52
C GLN A 90 -2.98 -6.26 0.63
N ARG A 91 -2.07 -7.23 0.76
CA ARG A 91 -0.98 -7.18 1.76
C ARG A 91 -0.13 -5.92 1.60
N ILE A 92 0.25 -5.57 0.37
CA ILE A 92 1.07 -4.38 0.11
C ILE A 92 0.29 -3.09 0.38
N LEU A 93 -1.00 -3.04 0.05
CA LEU A 93 -1.85 -1.88 0.37
C LEU A 93 -1.93 -1.67 1.88
N HIS A 94 -2.18 -2.73 2.64
CA HIS A 94 -2.20 -2.66 4.09
C HIS A 94 -0.86 -2.17 4.65
N GLN A 95 0.27 -2.67 4.13
CA GLN A 95 1.60 -2.17 4.50
C GLN A 95 1.80 -0.68 4.18
N ARG A 96 1.24 -0.19 3.07
CA ARG A 96 1.33 1.21 2.64
C ARG A 96 0.46 2.15 3.49
N ALA A 97 -0.70 1.68 3.93
CA ALA A 97 -1.59 2.45 4.80
C ALA A 97 -1.05 2.57 6.24
N LEU A 98 -0.10 1.71 6.65
CA LEU A 98 0.52 1.76 7.98
C LEU A 98 1.59 2.86 8.14
N ASP A 99 2.22 3.31 7.07
CA ASP A 99 3.27 4.33 7.14
C ASP A 99 3.40 5.03 5.79
N VAL A 100 3.27 6.36 5.77
CA VAL A 100 3.32 7.14 4.53
C VAL A 100 4.65 7.00 3.80
N LYS A 101 5.73 6.65 4.51
CA LYS A 101 7.04 6.35 3.90
C LYS A 101 6.99 5.08 3.08
N LEU A 102 6.08 4.16 3.35
CA LEU A 102 5.93 2.92 2.60
C LEU A 102 5.06 3.08 1.35
N ASP A 103 4.31 4.18 1.22
CA ASP A 103 3.65 4.55 -0.02
C ASP A 103 4.46 5.61 -0.80
N PRO A 104 5.03 5.26 -1.97
CA PRO A 104 5.86 6.19 -2.74
C PRO A 104 5.14 7.45 -3.22
N ASP A 105 3.84 7.36 -3.52
CA ASP A 105 3.06 8.49 -4.03
C ASP A 105 2.69 9.46 -2.91
N LEU A 106 2.24 8.94 -1.76
CA LEU A 106 1.99 9.75 -0.56
C LEU A 106 3.28 10.42 -0.09
N GLN A 107 4.36 9.67 0.10
CA GLN A 107 5.62 10.26 0.57
C GLN A 107 6.08 11.40 -0.34
N LYS A 108 6.05 11.18 -1.66
CA LYS A 108 6.54 12.17 -2.63
C LYS A 108 5.66 13.42 -2.68
N ARG A 109 4.35 13.25 -2.67
CA ARG A 109 3.40 14.35 -2.92
C ARG A 109 3.01 15.08 -1.64
N CYS A 110 3.07 14.43 -0.49
CA CYS A 110 2.63 14.94 0.79
C CYS A 110 3.75 15.39 1.73
N MET A 111 5.04 15.27 1.34
CA MET A 111 6.18 15.61 2.21
C MET A 111 6.05 17.00 2.86
N THR A 112 5.63 18.01 2.09
CA THR A 112 5.46 19.38 2.61
C THR A 112 4.30 19.49 3.58
N ASP A 113 3.17 18.83 3.29
CA ASP A 113 1.98 18.86 4.13
C ASP A 113 2.18 18.06 5.42
N LEU A 114 2.88 16.93 5.36
CA LEU A 114 3.28 16.15 6.53
C LEU A 114 4.08 17.00 7.52
N GLY A 115 5.08 17.74 7.02
CA GLY A 115 5.88 18.63 7.88
C GLY A 115 5.10 19.85 8.40
N LYS A 116 4.05 20.29 7.70
CA LYS A 116 3.25 21.45 8.07
C LYS A 116 2.13 21.14 9.07
N TRP A 117 1.44 20.02 8.87
CA TRP A 117 0.21 19.67 9.59
C TRP A 117 0.40 18.48 10.54
N CYS A 118 1.29 17.56 10.21
CA CYS A 118 1.35 16.23 10.84
C CYS A 118 2.69 15.93 11.54
N SER A 119 3.49 16.96 11.87
CA SER A 119 4.84 16.78 12.45
C SER A 119 4.86 16.04 13.79
N GLU A 120 3.78 16.11 14.56
CA GLU A 120 3.64 15.45 15.87
C GLU A 120 3.10 14.02 15.76
N LYS A 121 2.73 13.56 14.55
CA LYS A 121 2.19 12.22 14.31
C LYS A 121 3.34 11.27 14.03
N THR A 122 3.71 10.50 15.04
CA THR A 122 4.90 9.63 14.98
C THR A 122 4.57 8.15 14.99
N ASP A 123 3.34 7.78 15.35
CA ASP A 123 2.90 6.38 15.35
C ASP A 123 2.42 5.94 13.96
N ALA A 124 2.53 4.63 13.70
CA ALA A 124 2.06 4.01 12.46
C ALA A 124 0.57 4.32 12.19
N GLY A 125 0.27 4.76 10.96
CA GLY A 125 -1.05 5.10 10.46
C GLY A 125 -1.54 6.50 10.81
N GLN A 126 -1.00 7.15 11.84
CA GLN A 126 -1.45 8.48 12.27
C GLN A 126 -1.10 9.60 11.27
N GLU A 127 -0.01 9.44 10.52
CA GLU A 127 0.37 10.41 9.48
C GLU A 127 -0.69 10.46 8.37
N LEU A 128 -1.21 9.31 7.93
CA LEU A 128 -2.26 9.25 6.91
C LEU A 128 -3.58 9.80 7.45
N GLU A 129 -4.01 9.37 8.64
CA GLU A 129 -5.21 9.90 9.31
C GLU A 129 -5.16 11.43 9.43
N CYS A 130 -4.01 11.98 9.84
CA CYS A 130 -3.82 13.43 9.91
C CYS A 130 -3.93 14.12 8.55
N LEU A 131 -3.37 13.54 7.48
CA LEU A 131 -3.55 14.08 6.13
C LEU A 131 -5.03 14.06 5.71
N GLN A 132 -5.78 13.03 6.09
CA GLN A 132 -7.22 12.93 5.81
C GLN A 132 -8.03 13.98 6.57
N ASP A 133 -7.72 14.22 7.85
CA ASP A 133 -8.33 15.28 8.66
C ASP A 133 -8.10 16.68 8.07
N HIS A 134 -6.96 16.88 7.40
CA HIS A 134 -6.56 18.14 6.78
C HIS A 134 -6.78 18.18 5.26
N LEU A 135 -7.59 17.28 4.68
CA LEU A 135 -7.71 17.11 3.22
C LEU A 135 -7.94 18.43 2.44
N GLU A 136 -8.77 19.32 2.99
CA GLU A 136 -9.09 20.63 2.38
C GLU A 136 -7.92 21.63 2.44
N ASP A 137 -6.99 21.46 3.36
CA ASP A 137 -5.81 22.30 3.58
C ASP A 137 -4.57 21.82 2.80
N LEU A 138 -4.58 20.58 2.32
CA LEU A 138 -3.47 19.97 1.59
C LEU A 138 -3.23 20.66 0.24
N VAL A 139 -1.98 20.65 -0.22
CA VAL A 139 -1.67 21.06 -1.60
C VAL A 139 -2.33 20.11 -2.60
N SER A 140 -2.65 20.61 -3.80
CA SER A 140 -3.43 19.85 -4.80
C SER A 140 -2.88 18.45 -5.09
N ALA A 141 -1.56 18.31 -5.19
CA ALA A 141 -0.91 17.04 -5.45
C ALA A 141 -1.07 16.02 -4.32
N CYS A 142 -1.02 16.46 -3.06
CA CYS A 142 -1.24 15.59 -1.90
C CYS A 142 -2.73 15.28 -1.73
N ARG A 143 -3.60 16.30 -1.85
CA ARG A 143 -5.06 16.16 -1.79
C ARG A 143 -5.60 15.12 -2.76
N GLU A 144 -5.09 15.11 -3.99
CA GLU A 144 -5.50 14.13 -5.00
C GLU A 144 -5.22 12.70 -4.54
N VAL A 145 -4.02 12.43 -4.01
CA VAL A 145 -3.63 11.06 -3.63
C VAL A 145 -4.29 10.63 -2.33
N VAL A 146 -4.35 11.50 -1.32
CA VAL A 146 -5.06 11.22 -0.07
C VAL A 146 -6.54 11.01 -0.34
N GLY A 147 -7.18 11.88 -1.12
CA GLY A 147 -8.61 11.76 -1.47
C GLY A 147 -8.92 10.47 -2.22
N ASN A 148 -8.10 10.10 -3.22
CA ASN A 148 -8.26 8.83 -3.92
C ASN A 148 -8.12 7.65 -2.94
N LEU A 149 -7.12 7.67 -2.04
CA LEU A 149 -6.95 6.59 -1.06
C LEU A 149 -8.12 6.50 -0.08
N THR A 150 -8.63 7.63 0.42
CA THR A 150 -9.79 7.68 1.31
C THR A 150 -11.07 7.17 0.65
N GLU A 151 -11.29 7.50 -0.62
CA GLU A 151 -12.41 6.95 -1.40
C GLU A 151 -12.30 5.42 -1.47
N LEU A 152 -11.09 4.90 -1.69
CA LEU A 152 -10.83 3.47 -1.77
C LEU A 152 -11.00 2.76 -0.42
N GLU A 153 -10.55 3.36 0.68
CA GLU A 153 -10.79 2.85 2.05
C GLU A 153 -12.30 2.79 2.36
N SER A 154 -13.07 3.72 1.81
CA SER A 154 -14.53 3.73 1.93
C SER A 154 -15.21 2.60 1.15
N GLU A 155 -14.58 2.11 0.07
CA GLU A 155 -15.06 0.97 -0.72
C GLU A 155 -14.60 -0.38 -0.16
N ASP A 156 -13.37 -0.47 0.34
CA ASP A 156 -12.79 -1.68 0.94
C ASP A 156 -12.09 -1.36 2.27
N VAL A 157 -12.78 -1.66 3.36
CA VAL A 157 -12.29 -1.51 4.74
C VAL A 157 -11.02 -2.32 5.04
N GLN A 158 -10.62 -3.27 4.18
CA GLN A 158 -9.35 -3.98 4.33
C GLN A 158 -8.14 -3.12 3.97
N ILE A 159 -8.35 -1.98 3.30
CA ILE A 159 -7.29 -1.02 2.95
C ILE A 159 -6.97 -0.12 4.14
N ASP A 160 -7.95 0.20 4.98
CA ASP A 160 -7.77 1.00 6.18
C ASP A 160 -6.98 0.21 7.23
N ALA A 161 -5.70 0.55 7.39
CA ALA A 161 -4.81 -0.16 8.27
C ALA A 161 -5.13 0.04 9.77
N LEU A 162 -5.61 1.23 10.15
CA LEU A 162 -5.95 1.51 11.54
C LEU A 162 -7.20 0.73 11.95
N LEU A 163 -8.20 0.68 11.07
CA LEU A 163 -9.41 -0.10 11.27
C LEU A 163 -9.11 -1.60 11.30
N VAL A 164 -8.35 -2.12 10.34
CA VAL A 164 -7.97 -3.55 10.31
C VAL A 164 -7.22 -3.94 11.58
N ARG A 165 -6.28 -3.10 12.06
CA ARG A 165 -5.55 -3.33 13.30
C ARG A 165 -6.46 -3.27 14.52
N ALA A 166 -7.34 -2.28 14.61
CA ALA A 166 -8.28 -2.13 15.72
C ALA A 166 -9.27 -3.30 15.79
N CYS A 167 -9.71 -3.80 14.64
CA CYS A 167 -10.62 -4.92 14.53
C CYS A 167 -9.95 -6.30 14.54
N GLU A 168 -8.62 -6.38 14.48
CA GLU A 168 -7.87 -7.65 14.41
C GLU A 168 -8.30 -8.69 15.47
N PRO A 169 -8.49 -8.35 16.76
CA PRO A 169 -8.91 -9.34 17.75
C PRO A 169 -10.29 -9.94 17.45
N VAL A 170 -11.20 -9.13 16.89
CA VAL A 170 -12.57 -9.54 16.57
C VAL A 170 -12.58 -10.34 15.28
N THR A 171 -11.85 -9.91 14.25
CA THR A 171 -11.76 -10.63 12.99
C THR A 171 -11.11 -12.00 13.19
N GLN A 172 -10.06 -12.11 14.00
CA GLN A 172 -9.44 -13.40 14.33
C GLN A 172 -10.38 -14.33 15.11
N ALA A 173 -11.19 -13.79 16.02
CA ALA A 173 -12.10 -14.58 16.85
C ALA A 173 -13.35 -15.06 16.09
N TYR A 174 -13.86 -14.26 15.14
CA TYR A 174 -15.19 -14.46 14.57
C TYR A 174 -15.24 -14.56 13.04
N CYS A 175 -14.21 -14.14 12.31
CA CYS A 175 -14.14 -14.32 10.87
C CYS A 175 -13.35 -15.59 10.54
N HIS A 176 -14.00 -16.61 9.98
CA HIS A 176 -13.30 -17.78 9.44
C HIS A 176 -12.55 -17.40 8.16
N VAL A 177 -11.27 -17.01 8.29
CA VAL A 177 -10.36 -16.90 7.15
C VAL A 177 -10.04 -18.31 6.67
N SER A 178 -10.83 -18.81 5.70
CA SER A 178 -10.51 -20.08 5.04
C SER A 178 -9.29 -19.87 4.12
N PRO A 179 -8.26 -20.74 4.20
CA PRO A 179 -7.02 -20.60 3.42
C PRO A 179 -7.27 -20.56 1.90
#